data_AF-A0A7S0K9K4-F1
#
_entry.id   AF-A0A7S0K9K4-F1
#
_cell.length_a   1.000
_cell.length_b   1.000
_cell.length_c   1.000
_cell.angle_alpha   90.00
_cell.angle_beta   90.00
_cell.angle_gamma   90.00
#
_symmetry.space_group_name_H-M   'P 1'
#
loop_
_entity.id
_entity.type
_entity.pdbx_description
1 polymer ?
#
loop_
_entity_poly.entity_id
_entity_poly.type
_entity_poly.pdbx_seq_one_letter_code
_entity_poly.pdbx_strand_id
1 'polypeptide(L)'
;TLPETALEALSAAATRALTRPYLRRWDVAASCLSDACVMLSLGGRAVVRTLIRSLQSLQHSELYSLMARVHIEDMLLWVQSLSEADMAAAYAECSAAVRSMSRGSIALPLAAAEERAARVMAGEEPLHGEEEEEEDDGGESSSSSEEEEEDSDDTDDEADDAKTAAAAPAATGEGEEA
;
A
#
# COMPACT_ATOMS: atom_id res chain seq x y z
N THR A 1 13.51 8.89 6.04
CA THR A 1 14.08 8.54 7.36
C THR A 1 13.18 7.51 8.01
N LEU A 2 13.76 6.52 8.69
CA LEU A 2 12.96 5.58 9.49
C LEU A 2 12.48 6.32 10.75
N PRO A 3 11.25 6.09 11.22
CA PRO A 3 10.76 6.72 12.44
C PRO A 3 11.56 6.20 13.63
N GLU A 4 12.07 7.10 14.47
CA GLU A 4 12.84 6.75 15.67
C GLU A 4 11.94 6.58 16.89
N THR A 5 10.74 7.16 16.85
CA THR A 5 9.75 7.11 17.95
C THR A 5 8.41 6.56 17.47
N ALA A 6 7.63 5.98 18.39
CA ALA A 6 6.26 5.55 18.09
C ALA A 6 5.38 6.70 17.55
N LEU A 7 5.56 7.92 18.05
CA LEU A 7 4.80 9.09 17.60
C LEU A 7 5.07 9.42 16.12
N GLU A 8 6.34 9.39 15.69
CA GLU A 8 6.70 9.59 14.29
C GLU A 8 6.16 8.48 13.39
N ALA A 9 6.23 7.22 13.84
CA ALA A 9 5.68 6.09 13.09
C ALA A 9 4.16 6.24 12.88
N LEU A 10 3.44 6.59 13.95
CA LEU A 10 1.99 6.77 13.92
C LEU A 10 1.58 8.03 13.15
N SER A 11 2.32 9.13 13.24
CA SER A 11 2.05 10.34 12.46
C SER A 11 2.25 10.09 10.96
N ALA A 12 3.28 9.31 10.59
CA ALA A 12 3.51 8.89 9.22
C ALA A 12 2.44 7.91 8.73
N ALA A 13 1.93 7.02 9.59
CA ALA A 13 0.81 6.13 9.28
C ALA A 13 -0.49 6.93 9.05
N ALA A 14 -0.82 7.88 9.94
CA ALA A 14 -1.96 8.77 9.79
C ALA A 14 -1.87 9.59 8.49
N THR A 15 -0.71 10.14 8.19
CA THR A 15 -0.45 10.90 6.96
C THR A 15 -0.72 10.05 5.72
N ARG A 16 -0.27 8.80 5.70
CA ARG A 16 -0.55 7.87 4.58
C ARG A 16 -2.04 7.52 4.49
N ALA A 17 -2.71 7.32 5.62
CA ALA A 17 -4.14 7.05 5.68
C ALA A 17 -5.01 8.24 5.20
N LEU A 18 -4.48 9.48 5.27
CA LEU A 18 -5.17 10.67 4.75
C LEU A 18 -4.84 10.99 3.30
N THR A 19 -3.78 10.42 2.74
CA THR A 19 -3.31 10.80 1.38
C THR A 19 -3.60 9.75 0.32
N ARG A 20 -3.51 8.45 0.66
CA ARG A 20 -3.52 7.35 -0.31
C ARG A 20 -4.86 6.63 -0.50
N PRO A 21 -5.59 6.24 0.56
CA PRO A 21 -6.77 5.40 0.39
C PRO A 21 -7.95 6.21 -0.16
N TYR A 22 -8.98 5.50 -0.61
CA TYR A 22 -10.24 6.10 -1.08
C TYR A 22 -10.88 7.01 -0.02
N LEU A 23 -10.93 6.55 1.24
CA LEU A 23 -11.54 7.30 2.34
C LEU A 23 -10.49 8.07 3.14
N ARG A 24 -10.39 9.39 2.89
CA ARG A 24 -9.41 10.30 3.49
C ARG A 24 -10.03 11.13 4.61
N ARG A 25 -10.33 10.50 5.76
CA ARG A 25 -10.95 11.15 6.92
C ARG A 25 -10.12 10.92 8.18
N TRP A 26 -9.96 11.97 8.98
CA TRP A 26 -9.20 11.91 10.24
C TRP A 26 -9.75 10.83 11.19
N ASP A 27 -11.07 10.76 11.34
CA ASP A 27 -11.71 9.86 12.30
C ASP A 27 -11.44 8.39 11.96
N VAL A 28 -11.38 8.07 10.66
CA VAL A 28 -11.04 6.72 10.17
C VAL A 28 -9.58 6.40 10.47
N ALA A 29 -8.67 7.33 10.18
CA ALA A 29 -7.25 7.14 10.50
C ALA A 29 -7.04 6.96 12.01
N ALA A 30 -7.66 7.80 12.84
CA ALA A 30 -7.59 7.72 14.30
C ALA A 30 -8.15 6.40 14.85
N SER A 31 -9.26 5.90 14.29
CA SER A 31 -9.81 4.59 14.63
C SER A 31 -8.82 3.47 14.30
N CYS A 32 -8.25 3.46 13.09
CA CYS A 32 -7.29 2.43 12.68
C CYS A 32 -6.05 2.39 13.59
N LEU A 33 -5.54 3.56 14.02
CA LEU A 33 -4.40 3.62 14.95
C LEU A 33 -4.78 3.10 16.35
N SER A 34 -5.99 3.39 16.80
CA SER A 34 -6.51 2.87 18.07
C SER A 34 -6.68 1.35 18.02
N ASP A 35 -7.25 0.82 16.93
CA ASP A 35 -7.39 -0.61 16.71
C ASP A 35 -6.03 -1.31 16.67
N ALA A 36 -5.03 -0.70 16.03
CA ALA A 36 -3.67 -1.23 16.04
C ALA A 36 -3.08 -1.33 17.46
N CYS A 37 -3.32 -0.33 18.31
CA CYS A 37 -2.94 -0.38 19.72
C CYS A 37 -3.67 -1.48 20.48
N VAL A 38 -4.96 -1.68 20.21
CA VAL A 38 -5.73 -2.79 20.81
C VAL A 38 -5.13 -4.13 20.40
N MET A 39 -4.74 -4.33 19.13
CA MET A 39 -4.07 -5.56 18.70
C MET A 39 -2.77 -5.82 19.46
N LEU A 40 -1.98 -4.78 19.73
CA LEU A 40 -0.76 -4.88 20.54
C LEU A 40 -1.08 -5.29 21.98
N SER A 41 -2.17 -4.76 22.57
CA SER A 41 -2.60 -5.09 23.93
C SER A 41 -3.01 -6.56 24.11
N LEU A 42 -3.46 -7.21 23.03
CA LEU A 42 -3.82 -8.63 23.02
C LEU A 42 -2.58 -9.56 22.93
N GLY A 43 -1.38 -8.99 22.76
CA GLY A 43 -0.10 -9.70 22.74
C GLY A 43 0.31 -10.25 21.37
N GLY A 44 1.49 -10.87 21.33
CA GLY A 44 2.14 -11.30 20.08
C GLY A 44 1.31 -12.26 19.22
N ARG A 45 0.52 -13.15 19.84
CA ARG A 45 -0.34 -14.10 19.09
C ARG A 45 -1.43 -13.39 18.28
N ALA A 46 -1.96 -12.27 18.78
CA ALA A 46 -2.95 -11.49 18.05
C ALA A 46 -2.30 -10.79 16.85
N VAL A 47 -1.12 -10.20 17.06
CA VAL A 47 -0.33 -9.53 16.02
C VAL A 47 0.10 -10.50 14.92
N VAL A 48 0.58 -11.68 15.28
CA VAL A 48 0.93 -12.75 14.31
C VAL A 48 -0.29 -13.14 13.49
N ARG A 49 -1.45 -13.35 14.13
CA ARG A 49 -2.69 -13.68 13.41
C ARG A 49 -3.08 -12.59 12.40
N THR A 50 -2.94 -11.32 12.77
CA THR A 50 -3.26 -10.21 11.87
C THR A 50 -2.27 -10.14 10.71
N LEU A 51 -0.97 -10.32 10.97
CA LEU A 51 0.06 -10.34 9.93
C LEU A 51 -0.12 -11.51 8.95
N ILE A 52 -0.48 -12.71 9.43
CA ILE A 52 -0.78 -13.86 8.55
C ILE A 52 -1.97 -13.55 7.64
N ARG A 53 -3.02 -12.92 8.15
CA ARG A 53 -4.18 -12.52 7.32
C ARG A 53 -3.78 -11.50 6.27
N SER A 54 -2.98 -10.50 6.63
CA SER A 54 -2.45 -9.51 5.68
C SER A 54 -1.56 -10.17 4.62
N LEU A 55 -0.70 -11.11 5.01
CA LEU A 55 0.14 -11.89 4.09
C LEU A 55 -0.72 -12.66 3.09
N GLN A 56 -1.73 -13.39 3.56
CA GLN A 56 -2.66 -14.12 2.70
C GLN A 56 -3.36 -13.20 1.71
N SER A 57 -3.80 -12.01 2.12
CA SER A 57 -4.43 -11.04 1.20
C SER A 57 -3.47 -10.54 0.12
N LEU A 58 -2.18 -10.41 0.42
CA LEU A 58 -1.19 -9.88 -0.54
C LEU A 58 -0.56 -10.94 -1.42
N GLN A 59 -0.47 -12.20 -0.98
CA GLN A 59 0.12 -13.31 -1.74
C GLN A 59 -0.66 -13.65 -3.02
N HIS A 60 -1.97 -13.39 -3.05
CA HIS A 60 -2.80 -13.62 -4.24
C HIS A 60 -2.64 -12.52 -5.30
N SER A 61 -1.83 -11.48 -5.02
CA SER A 61 -1.56 -10.41 -5.97
C SER A 61 -0.20 -10.61 -6.63
N GLU A 62 -0.19 -10.74 -7.95
CA GLU A 62 1.03 -10.80 -8.77
C GLU A 62 2.01 -9.67 -8.44
N LEU A 63 1.50 -8.44 -8.27
CA LEU A 63 2.32 -7.25 -8.02
C LEU A 63 2.85 -7.15 -6.58
N TYR A 64 2.09 -7.63 -5.59
CA TYR A 64 2.43 -7.43 -4.17
C TYR A 64 3.02 -8.67 -3.49
N SER A 65 3.05 -9.82 -4.17
CA SER A 65 3.60 -11.07 -3.66
C SER A 65 5.05 -10.93 -3.17
N LEU A 66 5.90 -10.23 -3.94
CA LEU A 66 7.29 -9.97 -3.58
C LEU A 66 7.40 -9.08 -2.32
N MET A 67 6.64 -7.99 -2.27
CA MET A 67 6.65 -7.06 -1.13
C MET A 67 6.16 -7.74 0.15
N ALA A 68 5.13 -8.58 0.04
CA ALA A 68 4.62 -9.36 1.16
C ALA A 68 5.68 -10.33 1.70
N ARG A 69 6.43 -10.98 0.81
CA ARG A 69 7.51 -11.89 1.19
C ARG A 69 8.67 -11.18 1.90
N VAL A 70 9.16 -10.09 1.32
CA VAL A 70 10.34 -9.37 1.84
C VAL A 70 10.07 -8.66 3.16
N HIS A 71 8.84 -8.18 3.40
CA HIS A 71 8.56 -7.39 4.60
C HIS A 71 7.74 -8.15 5.65
N ILE A 72 6.72 -8.90 5.26
CA ILE A 72 5.78 -9.47 6.24
C ILE A 72 6.33 -10.76 6.84
N GLU A 73 7.05 -11.59 6.07
CA GLU A 73 7.65 -12.83 6.60
C GLU A 73 8.71 -12.52 7.67
N ASP A 74 9.58 -11.54 7.41
CA ASP A 74 10.59 -11.10 8.38
C ASP A 74 9.94 -10.49 9.64
N MET A 75 8.86 -9.71 9.47
CA MET A 75 8.10 -9.18 10.60
C MET A 75 7.42 -10.29 11.43
N LEU A 76 6.94 -11.36 10.79
CA LEU A 76 6.34 -12.50 11.50
C LEU A 76 7.36 -13.19 12.40
N LEU A 77 8.57 -13.45 11.89
CA LEU A 77 9.66 -14.05 12.65
C LEU A 77 10.10 -13.13 13.80
N TRP A 78 10.26 -11.83 13.53
CA TRP A 78 10.61 -10.85 14.54
C TRP A 78 9.58 -10.79 15.67
N VAL A 79 8.28 -10.67 15.38
CA VAL A 79 7.23 -10.63 16.41
C VAL A 79 7.18 -11.92 17.23
N GLN A 80 7.43 -13.07 16.61
CA GLN A 80 7.47 -14.36 17.32
C GLN A 80 8.67 -14.48 18.27
N SER A 81 9.74 -13.73 18.03
CA SER A 81 10.92 -13.68 18.91
C SER A 81 10.79 -12.74 20.11
N LEU A 82 9.79 -11.84 20.11
CA LEU A 82 9.60 -10.87 21.18
C LEU A 82 9.02 -11.53 22.42
N SER A 83 9.48 -11.07 23.59
CA SER A 83 8.89 -11.48 24.86
C SER A 83 7.56 -10.77 25.11
N GLU A 84 6.74 -11.29 26.03
CA GLU A 84 5.52 -10.60 26.45
C GLU A 84 5.82 -9.23 27.09
N ALA A 85 6.99 -9.08 27.73
CA ALA A 85 7.42 -7.81 28.31
C ALA A 85 7.72 -6.76 27.23
N ASP A 86 8.39 -7.17 26.13
CA ASP A 86 8.68 -6.27 25.01
C ASP A 86 7.38 -5.82 24.33
N MET A 87 6.43 -6.75 24.14
CA MET A 87 5.10 -6.44 23.59
C MET A 87 4.33 -5.46 24.48
N ALA A 88 4.38 -5.64 25.80
CA ALA A 88 3.75 -4.75 26.76
C ALA A 88 4.39 -3.34 26.75
N ALA A 89 5.72 -3.27 26.63
CA ALA A 89 6.44 -2.00 26.50
C ALA A 89 6.06 -1.26 25.21
N ALA A 90 6.03 -1.96 24.07
CA ALA A 90 5.60 -1.41 22.79
C ALA A 90 4.15 -0.91 22.83
N TYR A 91 3.24 -1.66 23.47
CA TYR A 91 1.86 -1.22 23.69
C TYR A 91 1.79 0.06 24.55
N ALA A 92 2.56 0.12 25.64
CA ALA A 92 2.58 1.29 26.51
C ALA A 92 3.04 2.55 25.75
N GLU A 93 4.10 2.43 24.95
CA GLU A 93 4.61 3.52 24.11
C GLU A 93 3.59 3.93 23.03
N CYS A 94 3.09 2.97 22.25
CA CYS A 94 2.12 3.23 21.19
C CYS A 94 0.82 3.84 21.73
N SER A 95 0.31 3.33 22.86
CA SER A 95 -0.93 3.86 23.46
C SER A 95 -0.76 5.29 23.98
N ALA A 96 0.42 5.63 24.51
CA ALA A 96 0.74 6.99 24.93
C ALA A 96 0.83 7.93 23.72
N ALA A 97 1.49 7.48 22.65
CA ALA A 97 1.58 8.22 21.41
C ALA A 97 0.20 8.46 20.79
N VAL A 98 -0.65 7.44 20.63
CA VAL A 98 -2.02 7.60 20.09
C VAL A 98 -2.85 8.58 20.92
N ARG A 99 -2.76 8.55 22.26
CA ARG A 99 -3.46 9.51 23.13
C ARG A 99 -2.99 10.95 22.95
N SER A 100 -1.74 11.16 22.56
CA SER A 100 -1.18 12.48 22.29
C SER A 100 -1.47 13.00 20.88
N MET A 101 -1.97 12.14 19.97
CA MET A 101 -2.21 12.52 18.58
C MET A 101 -3.42 13.44 18.45
N SER A 102 -3.29 14.42 17.57
CA SER A 102 -4.35 15.35 17.19
C SER A 102 -4.23 15.73 15.72
N ARG A 103 -5.20 16.45 15.19
CA ARG A 103 -5.16 16.95 13.80
C ARG A 103 -3.94 17.83 13.49
N GLY A 104 -3.33 18.42 14.53
CA GLY A 104 -2.10 19.21 14.42
C GLY A 104 -0.80 18.43 14.64
N SER A 105 -0.86 17.15 15.03
CA SER A 105 0.34 16.34 15.28
C SER A 105 0.88 15.64 14.02
N ILE A 106 0.24 15.85 12.87
CA ILE A 106 0.65 15.29 11.58
C ILE A 106 1.31 16.36 10.72
N ALA A 107 2.15 15.93 9.77
CA ALA A 107 2.83 16.85 8.86
C ALA A 107 1.90 17.62 7.91
N LEU A 108 0.63 17.18 7.78
CA LEU A 108 -0.36 17.87 6.96
C LEU A 108 -1.03 18.98 7.77
N PRO A 109 -1.18 20.21 7.23
CA PRO A 109 -1.87 21.30 7.89
C PRO A 109 -3.40 21.13 7.79
N LEU A 110 -3.92 20.05 8.38
CA LEU A 110 -5.31 19.64 8.22
C LEU A 110 -6.29 20.68 8.75
N ALA A 111 -6.02 21.27 9.92
CA ALA A 111 -6.88 22.30 10.51
C ALA A 111 -7.02 23.53 9.60
N ALA A 112 -5.91 24.00 9.02
CA ALA A 112 -5.92 25.14 8.10
C ALA A 112 -6.64 24.81 6.78
N ALA A 113 -6.52 23.56 6.30
CA ALA A 113 -7.24 23.11 5.11
C ALA A 113 -8.75 23.02 5.35
N GLU A 114 -9.17 22.53 6.52
CA GLU A 114 -10.57 22.43 6.93
C GLU A 114 -11.21 23.81 7.12
N GLU A 115 -10.50 24.75 7.74
CA GLU A 115 -10.95 26.14 7.89
C GLU A 115 -11.12 26.83 6.52
N ARG A 116 -10.14 26.69 5.62
CA ARG A 116 -10.25 27.22 4.26
C ARG A 116 -11.44 26.63 3.53
N ALA A 117 -11.63 25.31 3.61
CA ALA A 117 -12.77 24.64 2.99
C ALA A 117 -14.11 25.16 3.56
N ALA A 118 -14.20 25.44 4.86
CA ALA A 118 -15.40 26.01 5.46
C ALA A 118 -15.71 27.42 4.91
N ARG A 119 -14.69 28.28 4.73
CA ARG A 119 -14.85 29.64 4.16
C ARG A 119 -15.31 29.60 2.71
N VAL A 120 -14.75 28.69 1.92
CA VAL A 120 -15.17 28.44 0.53
C VAL A 120 -16.63 27.99 0.48
N MET A 121 -17.03 27.03 1.31
CA MET A 121 -18.42 26.55 1.38
C MET A 121 -19.41 27.62 1.88
N ALA A 122 -18.93 28.59 2.65
CA ALA A 122 -19.71 29.75 3.09
C ALA A 122 -19.78 30.88 2.04
N GLY A 123 -19.08 30.74 0.90
CA GLY A 123 -19.01 31.75 -0.15
C GLY A 123 -18.11 32.96 0.19
N GLU A 124 -17.27 32.85 1.21
CA GLU A 124 -16.35 33.91 1.64
C GLU A 124 -15.03 33.93 0.85
N GLU A 125 -14.71 32.85 0.14
CA GLU A 125 -13.50 32.68 -0.64
C GLU A 125 -13.83 31.88 -1.92
N PRO A 126 -13.36 32.30 -3.11
CA PRO A 126 -13.58 31.56 -4.34
C PRO A 126 -12.85 30.22 -4.34
N LEU A 127 -13.38 29.23 -5.06
CA LEU A 127 -12.71 27.96 -5.31
C LEU A 127 -11.47 28.21 -6.17
N HIS A 128 -10.28 28.00 -5.60
CA HIS A 128 -9.05 28.14 -6.35
C HIS A 128 -8.97 27.06 -7.45
N GLY A 129 -9.07 27.48 -8.70
CA GLY A 129 -9.23 26.61 -9.87
C GLY A 129 -10.44 26.96 -10.75
N GLU A 130 -11.31 27.85 -10.30
CA GLU A 130 -12.17 28.64 -11.19
C GLU A 130 -11.29 29.74 -11.79
N GLU A 131 -10.44 29.36 -12.75
CA GLU A 131 -10.00 30.34 -13.74
C GLU A 131 -11.28 30.82 -14.42
N GLU A 132 -11.58 32.10 -14.28
CA GLU A 132 -12.57 32.77 -15.12
C GLU A 132 -12.14 32.48 -16.56
N GLU A 133 -12.88 31.64 -17.27
CA GLU A 133 -12.82 31.58 -18.72
C GLU A 133 -13.19 32.98 -19.20
N GLU A 134 -12.19 33.85 -19.38
CA GLU A 134 -12.37 35.05 -20.16
C GLU A 134 -12.80 34.58 -21.55
N GLU A 135 -14.04 34.94 -21.93
CA GLU A 135 -14.57 34.76 -23.27
C GLU A 135 -13.66 35.52 -24.25
N ASP A 136 -12.68 34.82 -24.82
CA ASP A 136 -11.88 35.29 -25.95
C ASP A 136 -12.77 35.24 -27.21
N ASP A 137 -13.50 36.33 -27.42
CA ASP A 137 -14.34 36.59 -28.58
C ASP A 137 -13.46 36.85 -29.83
N GLY A 138 -13.39 35.84 -30.70
CA GLY A 138 -13.44 36.03 -32.15
C GLY A 138 -12.13 36.33 -32.89
N GLY A 139 -11.55 35.27 -33.48
CA GLY A 139 -10.46 35.38 -34.46
C GLY A 139 -10.23 34.10 -35.27
N GLU A 140 -11.22 33.72 -36.07
CA GLU A 140 -11.27 32.55 -36.97
C GLU A 140 -10.13 32.42 -38.01
N SER A 141 -9.94 31.15 -38.45
CA SER A 141 -9.38 30.69 -39.75
C SER A 141 -7.93 30.14 -39.72
N SER A 142 -7.56 28.98 -40.29
CA SER A 142 -8.26 27.79 -40.83
C SER A 142 -7.18 26.76 -41.28
N SER A 143 -7.56 25.48 -41.32
CA SER A 143 -7.08 24.41 -42.24
C SER A 143 -5.63 23.88 -42.10
N SER A 144 -5.26 22.60 -42.31
CA SER A 144 -5.92 21.37 -42.79
C SER A 144 -4.94 20.18 -42.64
N SER A 145 -5.47 18.96 -42.44
CA SER A 145 -5.05 17.66 -43.04
C SER A 145 -3.67 17.03 -42.70
N GLU A 146 -3.62 15.82 -42.12
CA GLU A 146 -3.44 14.48 -42.78
C GLU A 146 -1.95 14.00 -42.66
N GLU A 147 -1.51 12.75 -42.44
CA GLU A 147 -2.05 11.39 -42.35
C GLU A 147 -1.15 10.53 -41.43
N GLU A 148 -1.57 9.29 -41.17
CA GLU A 148 -0.86 8.22 -40.49
C GLU A 148 0.29 7.63 -41.33
N GLU A 149 1.34 7.12 -40.68
CA GLU A 149 2.21 6.08 -41.26
C GLU A 149 2.64 5.12 -40.13
N GLU A 150 2.08 3.91 -40.16
CA GLU A 150 2.60 2.71 -39.52
C GLU A 150 3.78 2.21 -40.35
N ASP A 151 4.94 1.96 -39.73
CA ASP A 151 6.06 1.28 -40.40
C ASP A 151 6.33 -0.08 -39.74
N SER A 152 6.46 -1.07 -40.61
CA SER A 152 6.48 -2.52 -40.42
C SER A 152 7.70 -3.08 -41.13
N ASP A 153 8.52 -3.88 -40.45
CA ASP A 153 9.26 -5.04 -41.00
C ASP A 153 10.03 -5.67 -39.83
N ASP A 154 9.75 -6.88 -39.34
CA ASP A 154 9.77 -8.22 -39.95
C ASP A 154 11.18 -8.74 -40.30
N THR A 155 11.53 -9.86 -39.66
CA THR A 155 12.43 -10.92 -40.13
C THR A 155 12.40 -12.08 -39.12
N ASP A 156 11.50 -13.03 -39.39
CA ASP A 156 11.76 -14.47 -39.64
C ASP A 156 13.25 -14.88 -39.68
N ASP A 157 13.74 -16.07 -39.33
CA ASP A 157 13.22 -17.41 -39.01
C ASP A 157 14.44 -18.14 -38.40
N GLU A 158 14.23 -19.29 -37.75
CA GLU A 158 15.09 -20.49 -37.81
C GLU A 158 14.58 -21.47 -36.74
N ALA A 159 13.60 -22.26 -37.14
CA ALA A 159 13.33 -23.55 -36.54
C ALA A 159 14.22 -24.62 -37.19
N ASP A 160 14.99 -25.38 -36.40
CA ASP A 160 15.26 -26.77 -36.78
C ASP A 160 15.35 -27.70 -35.56
N ASP A 161 14.78 -28.87 -35.79
CA ASP A 161 14.32 -29.94 -34.92
C ASP A 161 15.38 -31.05 -34.92
N ALA A 162 15.72 -31.61 -33.75
CA ALA A 162 16.37 -32.93 -33.73
C ALA A 162 16.09 -33.69 -32.43
N LYS A 163 14.90 -34.28 -32.42
CA LYS A 163 14.57 -35.58 -31.82
C LYS A 163 15.76 -36.54 -31.69
N THR A 164 16.10 -36.95 -30.46
CA THR A 164 16.71 -38.26 -30.20
C THR A 164 15.82 -39.03 -29.23
N ALA A 165 15.22 -40.10 -29.76
CA ALA A 165 14.41 -41.07 -29.06
C ALA A 165 15.19 -42.38 -28.89
N ALA A 166 14.68 -43.20 -27.94
CA ALA A 166 14.94 -44.63 -27.73
C ALA A 166 16.24 -44.97 -26.97
N ALA A 167 16.30 -45.92 -26.02
CA ALA A 167 15.37 -46.92 -25.47
C ALA A 167 16.02 -47.42 -24.14
N ALA A 168 15.31 -47.54 -23.00
CA ALA A 168 14.68 -48.76 -22.43
C ALA A 168 15.65 -49.94 -22.10
N PRO A 169 15.31 -50.94 -21.24
CA PRO A 169 14.46 -50.99 -20.03
C PRO A 169 14.99 -51.90 -18.87
N ALA A 170 14.22 -51.92 -17.76
CA ALA A 170 13.89 -53.05 -16.85
C ALA A 170 14.94 -53.74 -15.92
N ALA A 171 14.61 -53.75 -14.61
CA ALA A 171 14.74 -54.87 -13.67
C ALA A 171 13.91 -54.54 -12.39
N THR A 172 12.68 -55.05 -12.22
CA THR A 172 12.31 -56.25 -11.42
C THR A 172 12.86 -56.32 -10.00
N GLY A 173 11.96 -56.38 -9.03
CA GLY A 173 12.24 -56.67 -7.63
C GLY A 173 10.94 -56.73 -6.81
N GLU A 174 10.15 -57.77 -7.04
CA GLU A 174 9.08 -58.23 -6.14
C GLU A 174 9.67 -58.67 -4.79
N GLY A 175 8.90 -58.47 -3.71
CA GLY A 175 9.22 -58.92 -2.36
C GLY A 175 7.97 -58.89 -1.49
N GLU A 176 7.35 -60.06 -1.40
CA GLU A 176 6.05 -60.42 -0.84
C GLU A 176 6.06 -60.60 0.70
N GLU A 177 4.86 -60.42 1.29
CA GLU A 177 4.28 -60.87 2.57
C GLU A 177 5.14 -61.31 3.78
N ALA A 178 4.80 -60.77 4.96
CA ALA A 178 4.26 -61.50 6.12
C ALA A 178 3.70 -60.54 7.19
#